data_AF-A0A659UJD3-F1
#
_entry.id   AF-A0A659UJD3-F1
#
_cell.length_a   1.000
_cell.length_b   1.000
_cell.length_c   1.000
_cell.angle_alpha   90.00
_cell.angle_beta   90.00
_cell.angle_gamma   90.00
#
_symmetry.space_group_name_H-M   'P 1'
#
loop_
_entity.id
_entity.type
_entity.pdbx_description
1 polymer ?
#
loop_
_entity_poly.entity_id
_entity_poly.type
_entity_poly.pdbx_seq_one_letter_code
_entity_poly.pdbx_strand_id
1 'polypeptide(L)'
;DERIFALAAWRETPYFTDAERAALALAEAGTRLADRPDAVPDDVWDEAARHYDEKALAALVIQIALINAFNRLNAATRQPVGAWG
;
A
#
# COMPACT_ATOMS: atom_id res chain seq x y z
N ASP A 1 3.06 -11.74 15.61
CA ASP A 1 2.99 -10.28 15.77
C ASP A 1 1.57 -9.83 15.47
N GLU A 2 0.86 -9.26 16.43
CA GLU A 2 -0.59 -8.97 16.34
C GLU A 2 -0.91 -7.95 15.23
N ARG A 3 0.03 -7.07 14.90
CA ARG A 3 -0.09 -6.05 13.84
C ARG A 3 -0.25 -6.65 12.45
N ILE A 4 0.41 -7.79 12.17
CA ILE A 4 0.32 -8.47 10.87
C ILE A 4 -1.10 -9.00 10.66
N PHE A 5 -1.73 -9.54 11.70
CA PHE A 5 -3.11 -10.02 11.62
C PHE A 5 -4.13 -8.88 11.56
N ALA A 6 -3.82 -7.75 12.20
CA ALA A 6 -4.67 -6.55 12.19
C ALA A 6 -4.61 -5.75 10.87
N LEU A 7 -3.60 -5.97 10.02
CA LEU A 7 -3.37 -5.18 8.81
C LEU A 7 -4.56 -5.18 7.84
N ALA A 8 -5.26 -6.31 7.71
CA ALA A 8 -6.45 -6.41 6.83
C ALA A 8 -7.62 -5.52 7.30
N ALA A 9 -7.66 -5.17 8.59
CA ALA A 9 -8.65 -4.31 9.21
C ALA A 9 -8.01 -3.04 9.81
N TRP A 10 -6.91 -2.55 9.21
CA TRP A 10 -6.10 -1.48 9.81
C TRP A 10 -6.89 -0.22 10.19
N ARG A 11 -7.96 0.11 9.44
CA ARG A 11 -8.83 1.25 9.73
C ARG A 11 -9.50 1.14 11.11
N GLU A 12 -9.87 -0.07 11.50
CA GLU A 12 -10.67 -0.38 12.68
C GLU A 12 -9.81 -0.74 13.90
N THR A 13 -8.48 -0.75 13.76
CA THR A 13 -7.57 -1.23 14.81
C THR A 13 -6.68 -0.12 15.36
N PRO A 14 -6.41 -0.08 16.67
CA PRO A 14 -5.65 1.02 17.28
C PRO A 14 -4.12 0.90 17.09
N TYR A 15 -3.63 -0.07 16.31
CA TYR A 15 -2.21 -0.43 16.25
C TYR A 15 -1.37 0.35 15.23
N PHE A 16 -1.98 1.32 14.54
CA PHE A 16 -1.34 2.11 13.49
C PHE A 16 -1.46 3.59 13.82
N THR A 17 -0.32 4.27 13.77
CA THR A 17 -0.21 5.73 13.87
C THR A 17 -0.87 6.41 12.68
N ASP A 18 -1.13 7.72 12.78
CA ASP A 18 -1.74 8.49 11.69
C ASP A 18 -0.89 8.46 10.41
N ALA A 19 0.44 8.54 10.55
CA ALA A 19 1.37 8.39 9.43
C ALA A 19 1.24 7.01 8.75
N GLU A 20 1.24 5.93 9.54
CA GLU A 20 1.08 4.57 8.99
C GLU A 20 -0.29 4.39 8.32
N ARG A 21 -1.35 4.96 8.89
CA ARG A 21 -2.70 4.97 8.32
C ARG A 21 -2.74 5.70 6.97
N ALA A 22 -2.07 6.85 6.86
CA ALA A 22 -1.95 7.59 5.62
C ALA A 22 -1.20 6.78 4.55
N ALA A 23 -0.09 6.12 4.92
CA ALA A 23 0.65 5.24 4.01
C ALA A 23 -0.19 4.03 3.54
N LEU A 24 -0.98 3.43 4.44
CA LEU A 24 -1.87 2.32 4.10
C LEU A 24 -3.01 2.75 3.17
N ALA A 25 -3.59 3.94 3.39
CA ALA A 25 -4.59 4.50 2.49
C ALA A 25 -4.02 4.73 1.08
N LEU A 26 -2.82 5.31 0.99
CA LEU A 26 -2.11 5.50 -0.28
C LEU A 26 -1.80 4.16 -0.96
N ALA A 27 -1.36 3.15 -0.19
CA ALA A 27 -1.09 1.81 -0.71
C ALA A 27 -2.34 1.12 -1.27
N GLU A 28 -3.48 1.23 -0.60
CA GLU A 28 -4.75 0.70 -1.10
C GLU A 28 -5.18 1.40 -2.39
N ALA A 29 -5.13 2.73 -2.43
CA ALA A 29 -5.48 3.53 -3.61
C ALA A 29 -4.57 3.17 -4.80
N GLY A 30 -3.25 3.18 -4.58
CA GLY A 30 -2.25 2.84 -5.59
C GLY A 30 -2.25 1.38 -6.05
N THR A 31 -2.87 0.46 -5.30
CA THR A 31 -3.05 -0.94 -5.70
C THR A 31 -4.30 -1.12 -6.56
N ARG A 32 -5.37 -0.37 -6.25
CA ARG A 32 -6.70 -0.48 -6.89
C ARG A 32 -6.91 0.53 -8.01
N LEU A 33 -5.85 0.86 -8.75
CA LEU A 33 -5.88 1.92 -9.77
C LEU A 33 -6.95 1.69 -10.85
N ALA A 34 -7.28 0.43 -11.17
CA ALA A 34 -8.25 0.08 -12.20
C ALA A 34 -9.71 0.18 -11.74
N ASP A 35 -9.97 0.30 -10.44
CA ASP A 35 -11.32 0.24 -9.87
C ASP A 35 -12.08 1.57 -10.00
N ARG A 36 -11.36 2.67 -10.25
CA ARG A 36 -11.91 4.03 -10.20
C ARG A 36 -11.20 4.96 -11.21
N PRO A 37 -11.89 5.97 -11.75
CA PRO A 37 -11.28 6.93 -12.67
C PRO A 37 -10.26 7.85 -11.98
N ASP A 38 -10.48 8.17 -10.70
CA ASP A 38 -9.55 8.92 -9.86
C ASP A 38 -8.83 7.96 -8.89
N ALA A 39 -7.75 7.38 -9.39
CA ALA A 39 -7.09 6.23 -8.80
C ALA A 39 -6.44 6.54 -7.43
N VAL A 40 -5.92 7.75 -7.27
CA VAL A 40 -5.36 8.28 -6.01
C VAL A 40 -5.94 9.68 -5.80
N PRO A 41 -7.06 9.79 -5.08
CA PRO A 41 -7.68 11.08 -4.80
C PRO A 41 -6.75 12.04 -4.06
N ASP A 42 -6.90 13.34 -4.30
CA ASP A 42 -6.06 14.40 -3.72
C ASP A 42 -6.04 14.36 -2.19
N ASP A 43 -7.16 14.03 -1.54
CA ASP A 43 -7.24 13.94 -0.07
C ASP A 43 -6.37 12.81 0.51
N VAL A 44 -6.25 11.68 -0.20
CA VAL A 44 -5.35 10.57 0.16
C VAL A 44 -3.89 10.99 -0.01
N TRP A 45 -3.58 11.68 -1.11
CA TRP A 45 -2.23 12.17 -1.38
C TRP A 45 -1.81 13.23 -0.36
N ASP A 46 -2.64 14.24 -0.13
CA ASP A 46 -2.39 15.35 0.77
C ASP A 46 -2.23 14.88 2.21
N GLU A 47 -3.03 13.89 2.64
CA GLU A 47 -2.86 13.30 3.97
C GLU A 47 -1.52 12.59 4.10
N ALA A 48 -1.08 11.80 3.11
CA ALA A 48 0.25 11.19 3.14
C ALA A 48 1.36 12.26 3.14
N ALA A 49 1.22 13.32 2.35
CA ALA A 49 2.18 14.42 2.28
C ALA A 49 2.29 15.25 3.58
N ARG A 50 1.30 15.18 4.48
CA ARG A 50 1.40 15.78 5.83
C ARG A 50 2.38 15.04 6.74
N HIS A 51 2.57 13.74 6.52
CA HIS A 51 3.40 12.88 7.39
C HIS A 51 4.76 12.54 6.80
N TYR A 52 4.89 12.57 5.47
CA TYR A 52 6.08 12.15 4.76
C TYR A 52 6.65 13.29 3.91
N ASP A 53 7.97 13.50 4.00
CA ASP A 53 8.66 14.39 3.08
C ASP A 53 8.67 13.84 1.64
N GLU A 54 9.11 14.67 0.69
CA GLU A 54 9.11 14.31 -0.74
C GLU A 54 9.88 13.00 -1.01
N LYS A 55 11.00 12.77 -0.32
CA LYS A 55 11.82 11.56 -0.53
C LYS A 55 11.11 10.33 0.03
N ALA A 56 10.52 10.45 1.21
CA ALA A 56 9.77 9.37 1.83
C ALA A 56 8.50 9.04 1.03
N LEU A 57 7.79 10.05 0.51
CA LEU A 57 6.61 9.86 -0.30
C LEU A 57 6.95 9.20 -1.64
N ALA A 58 8.04 9.62 -2.30
CA ALA A 58 8.55 8.95 -3.49
C ALA A 58 8.91 7.48 -3.21
N ALA A 59 9.56 7.21 -2.08
CA ALA A 59 9.89 5.84 -1.66
C ALA A 59 8.63 4.99 -1.43
N LEU A 60 7.58 5.55 -0.81
CA LEU A 60 6.29 4.89 -0.63
C LEU A 60 5.67 4.50 -1.98
N VAL A 61 5.58 5.44 -2.92
CA VAL A 61 5.02 5.20 -4.26
C VAL A 61 5.81 4.11 -5.00
N ILE A 62 7.15 4.17 -4.96
CA ILE A 62 8.00 3.16 -5.60
C ILE A 62 7.76 1.79 -4.97
N GLN A 63 7.69 1.68 -3.65
CA GLN A 63 7.43 0.39 -2.98
C GLN A 63 6.06 -0.18 -3.32
N ILE A 64 5.02 0.66 -3.34
CA ILE A 64 3.66 0.27 -3.75
C ILE A 64 3.69 -0.26 -5.20
N ALA A 65 4.36 0.43 -6.12
CA ALA A 65 4.48 0.00 -7.51
C ALA A 65 5.25 -1.32 -7.64
N LEU A 66 6.38 -1.47 -6.93
CA LEU A 66 7.21 -2.68 -6.97
C LEU A 66 6.46 -3.90 -6.48
N ILE A 67 5.79 -3.84 -5.32
CA ILE A 67 5.04 -5.00 -4.82
C ILE A 67 3.86 -5.34 -5.74
N ASN A 68 3.23 -4.32 -6.34
CA ASN A 68 2.19 -4.51 -7.35
C ASN A 68 2.70 -5.22 -8.62
N ALA A 69 3.94 -4.94 -9.04
CA ALA A 69 4.58 -5.62 -10.16
C ALA A 69 4.85 -7.09 -9.83
N PHE A 70 5.43 -7.39 -8.66
CA PHE A 70 5.67 -8.77 -8.23
C PHE A 70 4.36 -9.56 -8.08
N ASN A 71 3.31 -8.96 -7.52
CA ASN A 71 2.00 -9.60 -7.41
C ASN A 71 1.44 -10.00 -8.78
N ARG A 72 1.57 -9.13 -9.78
CA ARG A 72 1.13 -9.41 -11.16
C ARG A 72 1.96 -10.50 -11.82
N LEU A 73 3.29 -10.46 -11.66
CA LEU A 73 4.18 -11.49 -12.18
C LEU A 73 3.83 -12.86 -11.58
N ASN A 74 3.79 -12.95 -10.26
CA ASN A 74 3.54 -14.20 -9.53
C ASN A 74 2.16 -14.81 -9.88
N ALA A 75 1.14 -13.96 -10.00
CA ALA A 75 -0.18 -14.38 -10.42
C ALA A 75 -0.19 -14.90 -11.87
N ALA A 76 0.45 -14.19 -12.80
CA ALA A 76 0.52 -14.56 -14.21
C ALA A 76 1.28 -15.89 -14.43
N THR A 77 2.34 -16.13 -13.65
CA THR A 77 3.17 -17.33 -13.75
C THR A 77 2.73 -18.47 -12.82
N ARG A 78 1.67 -18.29 -12.02
CA ARG A 78 1.18 -19.25 -11.02
C ARG A 78 2.29 -19.75 -10.08
N GLN A 79 3.14 -18.84 -9.59
CA GLN A 79 4.23 -19.20 -8.68
C GLN A 79 3.67 -19.87 -7.40
N PRO A 80 4.17 -21.06 -7.01
CA PRO A 80 3.76 -21.71 -5.77
C PRO A 80 4.22 -20.90 -4.55
N VAL A 81 3.33 -20.74 -3.57
CA VAL A 81 3.66 -20.07 -2.31
C VAL A 81 4.74 -20.85 -1.56
N GLY A 82 5.79 -20.17 -1.12
CA GLY A 82 6.89 -20.77 -0.34
C GLY A 82 7.99 -21.43 -1.17
N ALA A 83 7.83 -21.50 -2.50
CA ALA A 83 8.89 -21.94 -3.40
C ALA A 83 9.70 -20.74 -3.89
N TRP A 84 10.54 -20.18 -3.01
CA TRP A 84 11.63 -19.30 -3.46
C TRP A 84 12.84 -20.20 -3.72
N GLY A 85 12.96 -20.69 -4.96
CA GLY A 85 13.96 -21.65 -5.42
C GLY A 85 13.48 -22.43 -6.64
#